data_AF-A0A524CVD7-F1
#
_entry.id   AF-A0A524CVD7-F1
#
_cell.length_a   1.000
_cell.length_b   1.000
_cell.length_c   1.000
_cell.angle_alpha   90.00
_cell.angle_beta   90.00
_cell.angle_gamma   90.00
#
_symmetry.space_group_name_H-M   'P 1'
#
loop_
_entity.id
_entity.type
_entity.pdbx_description
1 polymer ?
#
loop_
_entity_poly.entity_id
_entity_poly.type
_entity_poly.pdbx_seq_one_letter_code
_entity_poly.pdbx_strand_id
1 'polypeptide(L)'
;MRYAHGVGIGAILAGIVFSGAMVIKVARHNADPVLLAALWNVYIIWFLVSIALVTLPPLVIYFARRQMFREFLIYEAGSLGVFTPLWLFLMTDISGGSLTRLFTEGVTSALVGFAPDGSLTGIGIDSVLLIPLLVMSGILGIILLRPSFIAKYGLGDEIPELTALKETTEEPEDEMRPEVPGAEPTKPNADTVASLRDLLVEIDTPEPTINLILNSGIGTTTDFVGTSPDQLARLASIDKRTAEALLIAAQKKLWFSDI
;
A
#
# COMPACT_ATOMS: atom_id res chain seq x y z
N MET A 1 3.42 -13.73 0.71
CA MET A 1 2.21 -14.40 0.17
C MET A 1 0.97 -14.34 1.08
N ARG A 2 1.10 -14.39 2.43
CA ARG A 2 -0.05 -14.28 3.38
C ARG A 2 -0.89 -13.01 3.20
N TYR A 3 -0.24 -11.88 2.91
CA TYR A 3 -0.89 -10.56 2.75
C TYR A 3 -1.81 -10.46 1.55
N ALA A 4 -1.37 -10.95 0.38
CA ALA A 4 -2.18 -10.95 -0.84
C ALA A 4 -3.46 -11.79 -0.69
N HIS A 5 -3.41 -12.86 0.11
CA HIS A 5 -4.59 -13.70 0.37
C HIS A 5 -5.59 -13.00 1.28
N GLY A 6 -5.13 -12.33 2.35
CA GLY A 6 -6.02 -11.57 3.24
C GLY A 6 -6.71 -10.41 2.53
N VAL A 7 -5.95 -9.65 1.72
CA VAL A 7 -6.50 -8.56 0.91
C VAL A 7 -7.42 -9.08 -0.19
N GLY A 8 -7.03 -10.17 -0.86
CA GLY A 8 -7.83 -10.81 -1.91
C GLY A 8 -9.15 -11.36 -1.37
N ILE A 9 -9.16 -11.99 -0.20
CA ILE A 9 -10.37 -12.48 0.45
C ILE A 9 -11.30 -11.30 0.73
N GLY A 10 -10.88 -10.26 1.45
CA GLY A 10 -11.80 -9.15 1.77
C GLY A 10 -12.28 -8.38 0.53
N ALA A 11 -11.45 -8.27 -0.51
CA ALA A 11 -11.86 -7.71 -1.80
C ALA A 11 -12.95 -8.55 -2.49
N ILE A 12 -12.76 -9.88 -2.56
CA ILE A 12 -13.73 -10.81 -3.17
C ILE A 12 -15.01 -10.84 -2.34
N LEU A 13 -14.90 -10.85 -1.00
CA LEU A 13 -16.05 -10.85 -0.11
C LEU A 13 -16.92 -9.61 -0.32
N ALA A 14 -16.33 -8.42 -0.32
CA ALA A 14 -17.05 -7.18 -0.65
C ALA A 14 -17.76 -7.31 -2.01
N GLY A 15 -17.07 -7.86 -3.02
CA GLY A 15 -17.65 -8.10 -4.35
C GLY A 15 -18.85 -9.03 -4.33
N ILE A 16 -18.77 -10.16 -3.62
CA ILE A 16 -19.89 -11.12 -3.48
C ILE A 16 -21.08 -10.44 -2.81
N VAL A 17 -20.86 -9.68 -1.72
CA VAL A 17 -21.94 -8.98 -1.01
C VAL A 17 -22.69 -8.03 -1.96
N PHE A 18 -21.97 -7.17 -2.69
CA PHE A 18 -22.60 -6.21 -3.60
C PHE A 18 -23.16 -6.84 -4.88
N SER A 19 -22.59 -7.95 -5.35
CA SER A 19 -23.08 -8.67 -6.53
C SER A 19 -24.47 -9.25 -6.32
N GLY A 20 -24.75 -9.84 -5.15
CA GLY A 20 -26.10 -10.34 -4.85
C GLY A 20 -27.16 -9.23 -4.84
N ALA A 21 -26.82 -8.07 -4.24
CA ALA A 21 -27.69 -6.89 -4.28
C ALA A 21 -27.96 -6.41 -5.71
N MET A 22 -26.94 -6.43 -6.57
CA MET A 22 -27.05 -6.07 -7.98
C MET A 22 -27.94 -7.05 -8.77
N VAL A 23 -27.74 -8.36 -8.61
CA VAL A 23 -28.55 -9.39 -9.31
C VAL A 23 -30.02 -9.23 -8.98
N ILE A 24 -30.35 -9.01 -7.70
CA ILE A 24 -31.73 -8.83 -7.24
C ILE A 24 -32.32 -7.52 -7.78
N LYS A 25 -31.51 -6.45 -7.83
CA LYS A 25 -31.93 -5.15 -8.37
C LYS A 25 -32.22 -5.21 -9.88
N VAL A 26 -31.42 -5.96 -10.64
CA VAL A 26 -31.66 -6.24 -12.06
C VAL A 26 -32.91 -7.11 -12.24
N ALA A 27 -33.05 -8.17 -11.46
CA ALA A 27 -34.20 -9.09 -11.52
C ALA A 27 -35.53 -8.43 -11.13
N ARG A 28 -35.50 -7.33 -10.38
CA ARG A 28 -36.69 -6.54 -10.02
C ARG A 28 -37.32 -5.84 -11.24
N HIS A 29 -36.56 -5.60 -12.31
CA HIS A 29 -37.06 -4.88 -13.48
C HIS A 29 -38.11 -5.74 -14.21
N ASN A 30 -39.37 -5.28 -14.22
CA ASN A 30 -40.55 -5.96 -14.79
C ASN A 30 -41.00 -7.25 -14.07
N ALA A 31 -40.66 -7.44 -12.79
CA ALA A 31 -41.09 -8.61 -12.02
C ALA A 31 -42.55 -8.48 -11.50
N ASP A 32 -43.31 -9.59 -11.58
CA ASP A 32 -44.63 -9.70 -10.95
C ASP A 32 -44.55 -9.56 -9.41
N PRO A 33 -45.63 -9.11 -8.74
CA PRO A 33 -45.63 -8.86 -7.29
C PRO A 33 -45.23 -10.09 -6.44
N VAL A 34 -45.63 -11.29 -6.88
CA VAL A 34 -45.28 -12.56 -6.22
C VAL A 34 -43.77 -12.84 -6.34
N LEU A 35 -43.20 -12.60 -7.51
CA LEU A 35 -41.77 -12.75 -7.75
C LEU A 35 -40.96 -11.72 -6.96
N LEU A 36 -41.48 -10.50 -6.83
CA LEU A 36 -40.83 -9.43 -6.07
C LEU A 36 -40.76 -9.76 -4.56
N ALA A 37 -41.81 -10.35 -4.00
CA ALA A 37 -41.81 -10.85 -2.63
C ALA A 37 -40.80 -12.01 -2.42
N ALA A 38 -40.71 -12.93 -3.40
CA ALA A 38 -39.72 -14.01 -3.36
C ALA A 38 -38.28 -13.47 -3.45
N LEU A 39 -38.01 -12.53 -4.34
CA LEU A 39 -36.71 -11.86 -4.48
C LEU A 39 -36.31 -11.10 -3.21
N TRP A 40 -37.28 -10.50 -2.51
CA TRP A 40 -37.03 -9.86 -1.21
C TRP A 40 -36.60 -10.86 -0.13
N ASN A 41 -37.24 -12.03 -0.06
CA ASN A 41 -36.82 -13.09 0.87
C ASN A 41 -35.42 -13.62 0.54
N VAL A 42 -35.12 -13.81 -0.75
CA VAL A 42 -33.78 -14.20 -1.21
C VAL A 42 -32.75 -13.12 -0.83
N TYR A 43 -33.10 -11.84 -0.98
CA TYR A 43 -32.25 -10.73 -0.56
C TYR A 43 -31.96 -10.75 0.94
N ILE A 44 -32.97 -10.97 1.78
CA ILE A 44 -32.79 -11.05 3.24
C ILE A 44 -31.83 -12.17 3.60
N ILE A 45 -32.03 -13.37 3.04
CA ILE A 45 -31.15 -14.51 3.28
C ILE A 45 -29.73 -14.19 2.84
N TRP A 46 -29.56 -13.62 1.64
CA TRP A 46 -28.26 -13.23 1.11
C TRP A 46 -27.56 -12.20 1.99
N PHE A 47 -28.29 -11.19 2.45
CA PHE A 47 -27.79 -10.13 3.33
C PHE A 47 -27.33 -10.70 4.68
N LEU A 48 -28.12 -11.58 5.30
CA LEU A 48 -27.75 -12.24 6.55
C LEU A 48 -26.54 -13.18 6.39
N VAL A 49 -26.50 -13.96 5.31
CA VAL A 49 -25.36 -14.82 4.98
C VAL A 49 -24.11 -13.97 4.75
N SER A 50 -24.22 -12.83 4.07
CA SER A 50 -23.12 -11.91 3.84
C SER A 50 -22.56 -11.34 5.15
N ILE A 51 -23.42 -10.89 6.07
CA ILE A 51 -23.00 -10.43 7.40
C ILE A 51 -22.31 -11.55 8.16
N ALA A 52 -22.88 -12.75 8.17
CA ALA A 52 -22.28 -13.90 8.84
C ALA A 52 -20.90 -14.21 8.24
N LEU A 53 -20.75 -14.15 6.92
CA LEU A 53 -19.51 -14.47 6.24
C LEU A 53 -18.41 -13.42 6.47
N VAL A 54 -18.76 -12.17 6.72
CA VAL A 54 -17.80 -11.11 7.12
C VAL A 54 -17.47 -11.17 8.62
N THR A 55 -18.41 -11.59 9.47
CA THR A 55 -18.24 -11.54 10.94
C THR A 55 -17.73 -12.84 11.54
N LEU A 56 -18.06 -13.99 10.97
CA LEU A 56 -17.66 -15.30 11.50
C LEU A 56 -16.16 -15.58 11.35
N PRO A 57 -15.48 -15.33 10.21
CA PRO A 57 -14.05 -15.57 10.09
C PRO A 57 -13.22 -14.87 11.16
N PRO A 58 -13.37 -13.54 11.42
CA PRO A 58 -12.60 -12.89 12.47
C PRO A 58 -12.98 -13.44 13.85
N LEU A 59 -14.24 -13.78 14.09
CA LEU A 59 -14.70 -14.35 15.36
C LEU A 59 -14.13 -15.74 15.62
N VAL A 60 -14.08 -16.62 14.61
CA VAL A 60 -13.45 -17.93 14.68
C VAL A 60 -11.95 -17.79 14.94
N ILE A 61 -11.28 -16.88 14.24
CA ILE A 61 -9.84 -16.63 14.42
C ILE A 61 -9.56 -16.05 15.81
N TYR A 62 -10.43 -15.19 16.35
CA TYR A 62 -10.32 -14.69 17.71
C TYR A 62 -10.27 -15.81 18.74
N PHE A 63 -11.17 -16.79 18.65
CA PHE A 63 -11.23 -17.91 19.58
C PHE A 63 -10.15 -18.99 19.32
N ALA A 64 -9.89 -19.33 18.06
CA ALA A 64 -8.98 -20.42 17.72
C ALA A 64 -7.51 -19.98 17.69
N ARG A 65 -7.23 -18.76 17.24
CA ARG A 65 -5.87 -18.26 16.96
C ARG A 65 -5.73 -16.77 17.28
N ARG A 66 -5.96 -16.43 18.56
CA ARG A 66 -5.92 -15.06 19.11
C ARG A 66 -4.67 -14.26 18.74
N GLN A 67 -3.53 -14.93 18.54
CA GLN A 67 -2.31 -14.31 18.07
C GLN A 67 -2.50 -13.72 16.66
N MET A 68 -2.97 -14.48 15.67
CA MET A 68 -3.16 -13.97 14.30
C MET A 68 -4.37 -13.06 14.09
N PHE A 69 -5.27 -12.98 15.08
CA PHE A 69 -6.50 -12.19 15.00
C PHE A 69 -6.26 -10.72 14.63
N ARG A 70 -5.23 -10.10 15.21
CA ARG A 70 -4.94 -8.67 14.95
C ARG A 70 -4.51 -8.44 13.50
N GLU A 71 -3.63 -9.29 13.00
CA GLU A 71 -3.15 -9.23 11.62
C GLU A 71 -4.31 -9.48 10.64
N PHE A 72 -5.12 -10.50 10.91
CA PHE A 72 -6.29 -10.82 10.11
C PHE A 72 -7.30 -9.66 10.06
N LEU A 73 -7.59 -9.03 11.20
CA LEU A 73 -8.45 -7.84 11.26
C LEU A 73 -7.90 -6.67 10.45
N ILE A 74 -6.59 -6.41 10.49
CA ILE A 74 -5.98 -5.31 9.72
C ILE A 74 -6.18 -5.55 8.23
N TYR A 75 -5.98 -6.78 7.76
CA TYR A 75 -6.15 -7.11 6.34
C TYR A 75 -7.61 -7.17 5.91
N GLU A 76 -8.48 -7.81 6.68
CA GLU A 76 -9.90 -7.95 6.37
C GLU A 76 -10.63 -6.62 6.47
N ALA A 77 -10.48 -5.88 7.58
CA ALA A 77 -11.10 -4.57 7.73
C ALA A 77 -10.47 -3.53 6.78
N GLY A 78 -9.16 -3.61 6.54
CA GLY A 78 -8.46 -2.76 5.59
C GLY A 78 -8.96 -2.96 4.15
N SER A 79 -9.05 -4.21 3.71
CA SER A 79 -9.55 -4.55 2.37
C SER A 79 -11.04 -4.27 2.22
N LEU A 80 -11.88 -4.64 3.20
CA LEU A 80 -13.30 -4.25 3.18
C LEU A 80 -13.44 -2.73 3.09
N GLY A 81 -12.63 -1.95 3.81
CA GLY A 81 -12.65 -0.49 3.76
C GLY A 81 -12.37 0.09 2.37
N VAL A 82 -11.34 -0.42 1.69
CA VAL A 82 -10.95 0.06 0.35
C VAL A 82 -11.90 -0.44 -0.74
N PHE A 83 -12.27 -1.72 -0.70
CA PHE A 83 -13.01 -2.36 -1.79
C PHE A 83 -14.52 -2.17 -1.69
N THR A 84 -15.08 -1.86 -0.50
CA THR A 84 -16.52 -1.61 -0.35
C THR A 84 -17.02 -0.46 -1.22
N PRO A 85 -16.41 0.75 -1.19
CA PRO A 85 -16.80 1.83 -2.09
C PRO A 85 -16.64 1.46 -3.56
N LEU A 86 -15.55 0.77 -3.91
CA LEU A 86 -15.26 0.40 -5.29
C LEU A 86 -16.29 -0.57 -5.87
N TRP A 87 -16.63 -1.62 -5.11
CA TRP A 87 -17.67 -2.57 -5.51
C TRP A 87 -19.06 -1.94 -5.52
N LEU A 88 -19.37 -1.04 -4.59
CA LEU A 88 -20.64 -0.33 -4.60
C LEU A 88 -20.80 0.48 -5.89
N PHE A 89 -19.77 1.23 -6.31
CA PHE A 89 -19.81 2.00 -7.55
C PHE A 89 -19.95 1.10 -8.78
N LEU A 90 -19.10 0.06 -8.87
CA LEU A 90 -19.11 -0.87 -9.99
C LEU A 90 -20.47 -1.58 -10.12
N MET A 91 -21.00 -2.10 -9.03
CA MET A 91 -22.28 -2.83 -9.04
C MET A 91 -23.47 -1.90 -9.24
N THR A 92 -23.39 -0.64 -8.79
CA THR A 92 -24.42 0.36 -9.09
C THR A 92 -24.50 0.62 -10.59
N ASP A 93 -23.36 0.81 -11.24
CA ASP A 93 -23.27 1.08 -12.67
C ASP A 93 -23.76 -0.13 -13.50
N ILE A 94 -23.27 -1.35 -13.20
CA ILE A 94 -23.71 -2.57 -13.92
C ILE A 94 -25.20 -2.86 -13.67
N SER A 95 -25.75 -2.51 -12.51
CA SER A 95 -27.19 -2.65 -12.23
C SER A 95 -28.08 -1.68 -13.02
N GLY A 96 -27.51 -0.80 -13.84
CA GLY A 96 -28.22 0.28 -14.53
C GLY A 96 -28.65 1.41 -13.58
N GLY A 97 -28.05 1.48 -12.39
CA GLY A 97 -28.31 2.54 -11.41
C GLY A 97 -27.53 3.80 -11.74
N SER A 98 -28.15 4.97 -11.56
CA SER A 98 -27.44 6.24 -11.69
C SER A 98 -26.52 6.47 -10.48
N LEU A 99 -25.21 6.61 -10.74
CA LEU A 99 -24.24 7.06 -9.73
C LEU A 99 -24.61 8.45 -9.21
N THR A 100 -25.13 9.33 -10.08
CA THR A 100 -25.63 10.65 -9.68
C THR A 100 -26.73 10.54 -8.63
N ARG A 101 -27.65 9.57 -8.79
CA ARG A 101 -28.70 9.28 -7.81
C ARG A 101 -28.14 8.72 -6.51
N LEU A 102 -27.13 7.84 -6.59
CA LEU A 102 -26.42 7.33 -5.40
C LEU A 102 -25.82 8.46 -4.56
N PHE A 103 -25.22 9.46 -5.21
CA PHE A 103 -24.59 10.59 -4.52
C PHE A 103 -25.56 11.69 -4.05
N THR A 104 -26.77 11.76 -4.62
CA THR A 104 -27.73 12.83 -4.29
C THR A 104 -28.88 12.35 -3.40
N GLU A 105 -29.32 11.11 -3.56
CA GLU A 105 -30.44 10.52 -2.81
C GLU A 105 -29.99 9.39 -1.89
N GLY A 106 -28.79 8.84 -2.08
CA GLY A 106 -28.27 7.72 -1.30
C GLY A 106 -28.69 6.35 -1.84
N VAL A 107 -28.74 5.33 -0.97
CA VAL A 107 -29.18 3.99 -1.34
C VAL A 107 -30.56 3.71 -0.75
N THR A 108 -31.53 3.40 -1.59
CA THR A 108 -32.88 3.00 -1.16
C THR A 108 -32.93 1.50 -0.86
N SER A 109 -33.50 1.12 0.29
CA SER A 109 -33.71 -0.29 0.69
C SER A 109 -32.43 -1.14 0.68
N ALA A 110 -31.34 -0.56 1.15
CA ALA A 110 -29.99 -1.14 1.15
C ALA A 110 -29.71 -2.02 2.37
N LEU A 111 -30.41 -1.75 3.47
CA LEU A 111 -30.23 -2.41 4.75
C LEU A 111 -31.51 -3.13 5.11
N VAL A 112 -31.39 -4.38 5.56
CA VAL A 112 -32.52 -5.06 6.19
C VAL A 112 -32.63 -4.57 7.63
N GLY A 113 -33.77 -4.01 8.00
CA GLY A 113 -34.04 -3.56 9.36
C GLY A 113 -35.46 -3.90 9.82
N PHE A 114 -35.73 -3.60 11.08
CA PHE A 114 -37.02 -3.89 11.70
C PHE A 114 -37.95 -2.69 11.58
N ALA A 115 -39.13 -2.91 11.01
CA ALA A 115 -40.21 -1.95 11.05
C ALA A 115 -40.89 -1.96 12.44
N PRO A 116 -41.68 -0.92 12.77
CA PRO A 116 -42.37 -0.82 14.07
C PRO A 116 -43.31 -1.99 14.39
N ASP A 117 -43.76 -2.73 13.38
CA ASP A 117 -44.58 -3.93 13.50
C ASP A 117 -43.78 -5.24 13.68
N GLY A 118 -42.45 -5.15 13.74
CA GLY A 118 -41.54 -6.28 13.82
C GLY A 118 -41.24 -6.97 12.49
N SER A 119 -41.79 -6.47 11.38
CA SER A 119 -41.50 -7.01 10.04
C SER A 119 -40.11 -6.57 9.54
N LEU A 120 -39.50 -7.38 8.68
CA LEU A 120 -38.23 -7.04 8.03
C LEU A 120 -38.49 -6.19 6.79
N THR A 121 -38.01 -4.94 6.84
CA THR A 121 -38.17 -3.97 5.76
C THR A 121 -36.84 -3.41 5.31
N GLY A 122 -36.79 -2.94 4.06
CA GLY A 122 -35.61 -2.32 3.49
C GLY A 122 -35.48 -0.87 3.91
N ILE A 123 -34.49 -0.57 4.76
CA ILE A 123 -34.13 0.78 5.18
C ILE A 123 -33.18 1.39 4.15
N GLY A 124 -33.46 2.64 3.77
CA GLY A 124 -32.56 3.44 2.94
C GLY A 124 -31.50 4.17 3.77
N ILE A 125 -30.34 4.41 3.17
CA ILE A 125 -29.29 5.27 3.73
C ILE A 125 -29.22 6.53 2.89
N ASP A 126 -29.46 7.68 3.51
CA ASP A 126 -29.35 8.98 2.84
C ASP A 126 -27.90 9.26 2.42
N SER A 127 -27.74 9.95 1.29
CA SER A 127 -26.48 10.51 0.78
C SER A 127 -25.65 11.23 1.85
N VAL A 128 -26.31 11.98 2.74
CA VAL A 128 -25.66 12.77 3.81
C VAL A 128 -24.89 11.86 4.78
N LEU A 129 -25.36 10.64 5.01
CA LEU A 129 -24.69 9.65 5.85
C LEU A 129 -23.80 8.71 5.02
N LEU A 130 -24.25 8.33 3.83
CA LEU A 130 -23.56 7.39 2.95
C LEU A 130 -22.19 7.92 2.50
N ILE A 131 -22.12 9.17 2.03
CA ILE A 131 -20.89 9.72 1.46
C ILE A 131 -19.77 9.81 2.51
N PRO A 132 -20.00 10.42 3.70
CA PRO A 132 -18.98 10.43 4.74
C PRO A 132 -18.55 9.03 5.16
N LEU A 133 -19.49 8.07 5.24
CA LEU A 133 -19.19 6.69 5.61
C LEU A 133 -18.29 6.01 4.57
N LEU A 134 -18.57 6.17 3.28
CA LEU A 134 -17.74 5.63 2.20
C LEU A 134 -16.34 6.26 2.18
N VAL A 135 -16.24 7.58 2.35
CA VAL A 135 -14.96 8.28 2.41
C VAL A 135 -14.13 7.82 3.62
N MET A 136 -14.75 7.76 4.80
CA MET A 136 -14.09 7.27 6.01
C MET A 136 -13.67 5.82 5.88
N SER A 137 -14.51 4.98 5.29
CA SER A 137 -14.21 3.56 5.01
C SER A 137 -12.98 3.43 4.11
N GLY A 138 -12.92 4.20 3.01
CA GLY A 138 -11.77 4.21 2.11
C GLY A 138 -10.48 4.72 2.76
N ILE A 139 -10.55 5.83 3.48
CA ILE A 139 -9.39 6.39 4.21
C ILE A 139 -8.88 5.41 5.25
N LEU A 140 -9.77 4.83 6.06
CA LEU A 140 -9.42 3.84 7.07
C LEU A 140 -8.80 2.60 6.42
N GLY A 141 -9.37 2.14 5.31
CA GLY A 141 -8.84 1.04 4.52
C GLY A 141 -7.40 1.29 4.05
N ILE A 142 -7.14 2.46 3.47
CA ILE A 142 -5.80 2.87 3.01
C ILE A 142 -4.81 2.94 4.18
N ILE A 143 -5.23 3.49 5.32
CA ILE A 143 -4.37 3.60 6.51
C ILE A 143 -4.03 2.21 7.06
N LEU A 144 -5.01 1.32 7.17
CA LEU A 144 -4.83 -0.04 7.71
C LEU A 144 -3.93 -0.88 6.79
N LEU A 145 -4.11 -0.77 5.46
CA LEU A 145 -3.32 -1.50 4.48
C LEU A 145 -1.94 -0.87 4.21
N ARG A 146 -1.64 0.29 4.80
CA ARG A 146 -0.34 0.95 4.62
C ARG A 146 0.78 0.08 5.20
N PRO A 147 1.87 -0.18 4.45
CA PRO A 147 2.97 -1.02 4.92
C PRO A 147 3.53 -0.61 6.29
N SER A 148 3.64 0.70 6.55
CA SER A 148 4.11 1.25 7.83
C SER A 148 3.17 0.95 9.01
N PHE A 149 1.86 0.87 8.78
CA PHE A 149 0.89 0.54 9.83
C PHE A 149 0.94 -0.94 10.15
N ILE A 150 1.01 -1.78 9.12
CA ILE A 150 1.19 -3.23 9.23
C ILE A 150 2.48 -3.55 9.99
N ALA A 151 3.59 -2.89 9.67
CA ALA A 151 4.87 -3.08 10.34
C ALA A 151 4.79 -2.89 11.86
N LYS A 152 4.05 -1.84 12.26
CA LYS A 152 3.95 -1.39 13.65
C LYS A 152 2.94 -2.20 14.46
N TYR A 153 1.90 -2.72 13.81
CA TYR A 153 0.74 -3.30 14.48
C TYR A 153 0.43 -4.75 14.10
N GLY A 154 1.07 -5.30 13.08
CA GLY A 154 1.06 -6.73 12.74
C GLY A 154 1.90 -7.54 13.74
N LEU A 155 1.65 -8.86 13.81
CA LEU A 155 2.51 -9.73 14.61
C LEU A 155 3.82 -9.90 13.88
N GLY A 156 4.91 -9.56 14.57
CA GLY A 156 6.26 -9.52 14.04
C GLY A 156 6.78 -10.87 13.57
N ASP A 157 6.49 -11.19 12.31
CA ASP A 157 7.58 -11.49 11.38
C ASP A 157 7.79 -10.21 10.58
N GLU A 158 9.02 -9.69 10.59
CA GLU A 158 9.37 -8.54 9.77
C GLU A 158 8.95 -8.82 8.32
N ILE A 159 8.17 -7.91 7.75
CA ILE A 159 7.77 -8.00 6.35
C ILE A 159 9.09 -8.10 5.56
N PRO A 160 9.35 -9.12 4.74
CA PRO A 160 10.62 -9.22 4.00
C PRO A 160 10.93 -7.97 3.17
N GLU A 161 9.88 -7.28 2.71
CA GLU A 161 9.97 -5.98 2.01
C GLU A 161 10.35 -4.82 2.93
N LEU A 162 9.96 -4.86 4.22
CA LEU A 162 10.45 -3.91 5.23
C LEU A 162 11.78 -4.33 5.84
N THR A 163 12.13 -5.61 5.86
CA THR A 163 13.49 -6.06 6.17
C THR A 163 14.44 -5.61 5.07
N ALA A 164 14.03 -5.64 3.81
CA ALA A 164 14.78 -5.05 2.70
C ALA A 164 14.83 -3.50 2.78
N LEU A 165 13.75 -2.84 3.21
CA LEU A 165 13.74 -1.39 3.44
C LEU A 165 14.47 -0.95 4.74
N LYS A 166 14.53 -1.81 5.76
CA LYS A 166 15.34 -1.61 6.97
C LYS A 166 16.79 -1.97 6.72
N GLU A 167 17.13 -3.00 5.95
CA GLU A 167 18.51 -3.24 5.48
C GLU A 167 19.05 -2.06 4.68
N THR A 168 18.16 -1.26 4.10
CA THR A 168 18.51 -0.03 3.38
C THR A 168 18.37 1.25 4.21
N THR A 169 17.84 1.18 5.45
CA THR A 169 17.63 2.35 6.33
C THR A 169 18.29 2.22 7.72
N GLU A 170 18.72 1.02 8.12
CA GLU A 170 19.64 0.82 9.23
C GLU A 170 21.00 1.32 8.74
N GLU A 171 21.33 2.56 9.14
CA GLU A 171 22.73 2.94 9.32
C GLU A 171 23.35 1.84 10.17
N PRO A 172 24.30 1.04 9.64
CA PRO A 172 25.04 0.14 10.49
C PRO A 172 25.86 1.03 11.42
N GLU A 173 25.59 0.90 12.72
CA GLU A 173 26.64 1.07 13.71
C GLU A 173 27.87 0.30 13.20
N ASP A 174 28.98 1.01 13.16
CA ASP A 174 30.37 0.68 12.85
C ASP A 174 30.81 -0.80 13.00
N GLU A 175 30.21 -1.71 12.24
CA GLU A 175 30.71 -3.06 12.01
C GLU A 175 31.11 -3.17 10.54
N MET A 176 32.43 -3.21 10.33
CA MET A 176 33.06 -3.51 9.04
C MET A 176 32.36 -4.70 8.38
N ARG A 177 31.62 -4.43 7.30
CA ARG A 177 31.09 -5.50 6.44
C ARG A 177 32.26 -6.34 5.91
N PRO A 178 32.17 -7.67 5.94
CA PRO A 178 33.20 -8.52 5.36
C PRO A 178 33.30 -8.24 3.85
N GLU A 179 34.53 -8.06 3.39
CA GLU A 179 34.90 -7.88 1.99
C GLU A 179 34.18 -8.90 1.09
N VAL A 180 33.64 -8.41 -0.03
CA VAL A 180 33.12 -9.26 -1.10
C VAL A 180 34.25 -10.23 -1.51
N PRO A 181 34.03 -11.56 -1.51
CA PRO A 181 35.11 -12.49 -1.83
C PRO A 181 35.51 -12.30 -3.30
N GLY A 182 36.70 -11.74 -3.53
CA GLY A 182 37.43 -11.87 -4.80
C GLY A 182 37.60 -10.64 -5.68
N ALA A 183 37.26 -9.42 -5.25
CA ALA A 183 37.68 -8.21 -5.95
C ALA A 183 38.74 -7.48 -5.11
N GLU A 184 40.02 -7.59 -5.47
CA GLU A 184 41.06 -6.77 -4.84
C GLU A 184 40.70 -5.29 -5.05
N PRO A 185 40.66 -4.46 -3.98
CA PRO A 185 40.41 -3.04 -4.11
C PRO A 185 41.45 -2.44 -5.04
N THR A 186 40.97 -1.73 -6.07
CA THR A 186 41.83 -1.11 -7.08
C THR A 186 42.67 -0.07 -6.37
N LYS A 187 43.97 -0.35 -6.17
CA LYS A 187 44.86 0.60 -5.49
C LYS A 187 44.88 1.90 -6.31
N PRO A 188 44.67 3.06 -5.67
CA PRO A 188 44.66 4.33 -6.38
C PRO A 188 46.02 4.54 -7.05
N ASN A 189 45.99 4.73 -8.37
CA ASN A 189 47.14 5.12 -9.19
C ASN A 189 46.85 6.49 -9.83
N ALA A 190 47.87 7.19 -10.34
CA ALA A 190 47.70 8.53 -10.93
C ALA A 190 46.57 8.57 -11.98
N ASP A 191 46.41 7.50 -12.76
CA ASP A 191 45.38 7.38 -13.80
C ASP A 191 43.96 7.24 -13.24
N THR A 192 43.79 6.58 -12.08
CA THR A 192 42.47 6.44 -11.44
C THR A 192 42.03 7.73 -10.75
N VAL A 193 42.99 8.47 -10.19
CA VAL A 193 42.75 9.80 -9.62
C VAL A 193 42.39 10.80 -10.71
N ALA A 194 43.07 10.76 -11.86
CA ALA A 194 42.73 11.58 -13.02
C ALA A 194 41.32 11.27 -13.54
N SER A 195 40.97 9.98 -13.67
CA SER A 195 39.63 9.56 -14.10
C SER A 195 38.52 10.03 -13.16
N LEU A 196 38.75 9.99 -11.85
CA LEU A 196 37.82 10.52 -10.85
C LEU A 196 37.69 12.05 -10.97
N ARG A 197 38.80 12.75 -11.15
CA ARG A 197 38.82 14.20 -11.35
C ARG A 197 38.01 14.59 -12.59
N ASP A 198 38.23 13.91 -13.71
CA ASP A 198 37.51 14.18 -14.97
C ASP A 198 36.01 13.99 -14.79
N LEU A 199 35.58 12.90 -14.12
CA LEU A 199 34.18 12.67 -13.80
C LEU A 199 33.60 13.79 -12.93
N LEU A 200 34.34 14.26 -11.92
CA LEU A 200 33.87 15.31 -11.02
C LEU A 200 33.75 16.67 -11.73
N VAL A 201 34.70 17.00 -12.60
CA VAL A 201 34.65 18.19 -13.47
C VAL A 201 33.44 18.11 -14.39
N GLU A 202 33.21 16.95 -14.97
CA GLU A 202 32.14 16.72 -15.93
C GLU A 202 30.71 16.76 -15.34
N ILE A 203 30.56 16.53 -14.04
CA ILE A 203 29.28 16.71 -13.32
C ILE A 203 29.17 18.12 -12.70
N ASP A 204 29.97 19.08 -13.19
CA ASP A 204 30.02 20.48 -12.75
C ASP A 204 30.34 20.66 -11.25
N THR A 205 31.17 19.77 -10.68
CA THR A 205 31.62 19.91 -9.29
C THR A 205 32.60 21.09 -9.16
N PRO A 206 32.43 21.98 -8.17
CA PRO A 206 33.39 23.05 -7.93
C PRO A 206 34.79 22.51 -7.61
N GLU A 207 35.82 23.07 -8.26
CA GLU A 207 37.23 22.71 -8.08
C GLU A 207 37.70 22.64 -6.59
N PRO A 208 37.25 23.52 -5.68
CA PRO A 208 37.57 23.38 -4.25
C PRO A 208 37.06 22.07 -3.64
N THR A 209 35.85 21.64 -4.03
CA THR A 209 35.22 20.39 -3.57
C THR A 209 35.91 19.18 -4.16
N ILE A 210 36.32 19.24 -5.43
CA ILE A 210 37.10 18.18 -6.09
C ILE A 210 38.39 17.91 -5.32
N ASN A 211 39.15 18.96 -5.00
CA ASN A 211 40.41 18.82 -4.27
C ASN A 211 40.21 18.27 -2.85
N LEU A 212 39.11 18.60 -2.18
CA LEU A 212 38.79 18.03 -0.87
C LEU A 212 38.48 16.52 -0.98
N ILE A 213 37.75 16.10 -2.00
CA ILE A 213 37.42 14.68 -2.27
C ILE A 213 38.68 13.86 -2.60
N LEU A 214 39.55 14.38 -3.47
CA LEU A 214 40.79 13.68 -3.84
C LEU A 214 41.77 13.58 -2.67
N ASN A 215 41.82 14.62 -1.82
CA ASN A 215 42.68 14.62 -0.63
C ASN A 215 42.09 13.84 0.55
N SER A 216 40.81 13.45 0.50
CA SER A 216 40.15 12.68 1.57
C SER A 216 40.40 11.17 1.48
N GLY A 217 41.28 10.73 0.58
CA GLY A 217 41.63 9.32 0.38
C GLY A 217 40.74 8.57 -0.62
N ILE A 218 39.81 9.28 -1.29
CA ILE A 218 38.99 8.71 -2.37
C ILE A 218 39.77 8.90 -3.68
N GLY A 219 40.43 7.85 -4.15
CA GLY A 219 41.33 7.90 -5.31
C GLY A 219 40.81 7.19 -6.56
N THR A 220 39.61 6.60 -6.50
CA THR A 220 38.97 5.90 -7.62
C THR A 220 37.49 6.27 -7.74
N THR A 221 36.93 6.17 -8.95
CA THR A 221 35.49 6.38 -9.21
C THR A 221 34.61 5.37 -8.47
N THR A 222 35.11 4.14 -8.30
CA THR A 222 34.45 3.09 -7.51
C THR A 222 34.40 3.42 -6.03
N ASP A 223 35.49 3.93 -5.45
CA ASP A 223 35.50 4.36 -4.05
C ASP A 223 34.59 5.57 -3.84
N PHE A 224 34.56 6.48 -4.81
CA PHE A 224 33.68 7.65 -4.77
C PHE A 224 32.21 7.26 -4.76
N VAL A 225 31.78 6.38 -5.66
CA VAL A 225 30.39 5.87 -5.70
C VAL A 225 30.04 4.99 -4.51
N GLY A 226 31.02 4.27 -3.96
CA GLY A 226 30.87 3.44 -2.77
C GLY A 226 30.83 4.22 -1.46
N THR A 227 31.16 5.52 -1.48
CA THR A 227 31.14 6.39 -0.29
C THR A 227 29.69 6.80 0.03
N SER A 228 29.30 6.69 1.30
CA SER A 228 27.98 7.16 1.73
C SER A 228 27.86 8.69 1.67
N PRO A 229 26.66 9.25 1.42
CA PRO A 229 26.49 10.69 1.40
C PRO A 229 26.90 11.39 2.70
N ASP A 230 26.72 10.74 3.85
CA ASP A 230 27.16 11.24 5.16
C ASP A 230 28.69 11.25 5.32
N GLN A 231 29.39 10.28 4.74
CA GLN A 231 30.85 10.26 4.72
C GLN A 231 31.37 11.33 3.76
N LEU A 232 30.79 11.44 2.56
CA LEU A 232 31.19 12.45 1.59
C LEU A 232 30.96 13.88 2.11
N ALA A 233 29.81 14.12 2.75
CA ALA A 233 29.49 15.41 3.38
C ALA A 233 30.54 15.81 4.43
N ARG A 234 30.97 14.85 5.25
CA ARG A 234 32.01 15.06 6.29
C ARG A 234 33.39 15.30 5.68
N LEU A 235 33.79 14.51 4.68
CA LEU A 235 35.11 14.58 4.06
C LEU A 235 35.27 15.83 3.18
N ALA A 236 34.25 16.16 2.39
CA ALA A 236 34.26 17.32 1.50
C ALA A 236 33.75 18.60 2.16
N SER A 237 33.35 18.55 3.44
CA SER A 237 32.77 19.69 4.18
C SER A 237 31.59 20.36 3.45
N ILE A 238 30.73 19.54 2.85
CA ILE A 238 29.52 19.97 2.14
C ILE A 238 28.28 19.50 2.89
N ASP A 239 27.12 20.09 2.60
CA ASP A 239 25.87 19.61 3.17
C ASP A 239 25.47 18.24 2.58
N LYS A 240 24.76 17.45 3.39
CA LYS A 240 24.32 16.08 3.02
C LYS A 240 23.54 16.05 1.71
N ARG A 241 22.69 17.05 1.46
CA ARG A 241 21.87 17.11 0.25
C ARG A 241 22.72 17.34 -1.00
N THR A 242 23.75 18.17 -0.92
CA THR A 242 24.73 18.37 -2.00
C THR A 242 25.57 17.11 -2.22
N ALA A 243 25.97 16.42 -1.14
CA ALA A 243 26.69 15.14 -1.24
C ALA A 243 25.84 14.05 -1.92
N GLU A 244 24.57 13.92 -1.55
CA GLU A 244 23.61 13.00 -2.19
C GLU A 244 23.44 13.33 -3.68
N ALA A 245 23.27 14.61 -4.03
CA ALA A 245 23.14 15.05 -5.41
C ALA A 245 24.37 14.72 -6.26
N LEU A 246 25.58 14.90 -5.71
CA LEU A 246 26.84 14.58 -6.37
C LEU A 246 27.00 13.07 -6.61
N LEU A 247 26.68 12.25 -5.62
CA LEU A 247 26.75 10.78 -5.75
C LEU A 247 25.75 10.25 -6.77
N ILE A 248 24.51 10.77 -6.77
CA ILE A 248 23.49 10.40 -7.76
C ILE A 248 23.92 10.84 -9.16
N ALA A 249 24.48 12.05 -9.32
CA ALA A 249 24.96 12.54 -10.61
C ALA A 249 26.11 11.68 -11.15
N ALA A 250 27.06 11.30 -10.28
CA ALA A 250 28.17 10.41 -10.63
C ALA A 250 27.69 9.00 -11.00
N GLN A 251 26.78 8.40 -10.22
CA GLN A 251 26.20 7.08 -10.51
C GLN A 251 25.43 7.08 -11.83
N LYS A 252 24.60 8.09 -12.05
CA LYS A 252 23.86 8.24 -13.30
C LYS A 252 24.82 8.36 -14.48
N LYS A 253 25.92 9.11 -14.34
CA LYS A 253 26.88 9.22 -15.42
C LYS A 253 27.59 7.89 -15.70
N LEU A 254 28.09 7.22 -14.67
CA LEU A 254 28.81 5.95 -14.83
C LEU A 254 27.94 4.82 -15.39
N TRP A 255 26.65 4.76 -15.04
CA TRP A 255 25.75 3.72 -15.52
C TRP A 255 25.07 4.02 -16.85
N PHE A 256 25.00 5.28 -17.27
CA PHE A 256 24.28 5.68 -18.49
C PHE A 256 25.17 6.37 -19.54
N SER A 257 26.50 6.41 -19.35
CA SER A 257 27.44 7.00 -20.33
C SER A 257 27.65 6.16 -21.60
N ASP A 258 27.12 4.94 -21.68
CA ASP A 258 27.21 4.03 -22.84
C ASP A 258 25.92 3.94 -23.68
N ILE A 259 24.99 4.89 -23.52
CA ILE A 259 23.77 5.06 -24.36
C ILE A 259 23.83 6.43 -25.04
#